data_AF-A0A4Y2QU68-F1
#
_entry.id   AF-A0A4Y2QU68-F1
#
_cell.length_a   1.000
_cell.length_b   1.000
_cell.length_c   1.000
_cell.angle_alpha   90.00
_cell.angle_beta   90.00
_cell.angle_gamma   90.00
#
_symmetry.space_group_name_H-M   'P 1'
#
loop_
_entity.id
_entity.type
_entity.pdbx_description
1 polymer ?
#
loop_
_entity_poly.entity_id
_entity_poly.type
_entity_poly.pdbx_seq_one_letter_code
_entity_poly.pdbx_strand_id
1 'polypeptide(L)'
;MMLVYITPILGALLADAYLAKFWTIFYMAVPFVVGKMLVFTGSTLRDVTSMRAISILGLFLVAVAEGALKPCSSAFGGDQFEDRHYKQRKRYFSLYFFIIYSSHILASFLAPVLRSHVRCFGKDTCYPLAFGAAAMFSFMGTTAFLTGKPFYIITAVQDGILIQVFKCIGYALSRKMRNKYEKKDHWLDYSEDQFDKSLISDMKALFHVIQVFIPLPVYVTLFHQVGSTWVLQGSKMDGEIWGYRIKPDQMVMLLPILKIILIPTFDFAMYPLLNKLGLLRTQLQKIGTGGLLNALAFIMAGVVQLSIESDLPTKPKAGFGELTVINNSPCTVNFTGEDNIGLKAFQTKTLKDLPMMQERLWHIAPSGCSAQKTVDKHFRLETQLETMMITLGDKTLGVFVRNDSRVKLKNGNPRLRLFYRTENANASFIFRGSSSVTVSTNDSTLGMTEYWDMRPGTYEIYFQSNDSSFMRKPVGSSKLRNGGSYIVAIYQNSSENTSRLIVIPTLRWNSVHILFQLPQFLAIASAEVMFAITGVTFSYAEAPLSMKAVVH
;
A
#
# COMPACT_ATOMS: atom_id res chain seq x y z
N MET A 1 10.32 -9.10 4.29
CA MET A 1 9.20 -10.07 4.26
C MET A 1 9.69 -11.51 4.34
N MET A 2 10.58 -11.99 3.46
CA MET A 2 11.11 -13.37 3.52
C MET A 2 11.75 -13.74 4.88
N LEU A 3 12.49 -12.80 5.48
CA LEU A 3 13.13 -13.00 6.80
C LEU A 3 12.14 -13.42 7.90
N VAL A 4 10.94 -12.83 7.97
CA VAL A 4 9.93 -13.11 9.01
C VAL A 4 9.42 -14.56 8.97
N TYR A 5 9.63 -15.28 7.87
CA TYR A 5 9.20 -16.66 7.68
C TYR A 5 10.35 -17.67 7.80
N ILE A 6 11.60 -17.22 7.69
CA ILE A 6 12.79 -18.05 7.93
C ILE A 6 13.19 -17.98 9.41
N THR A 7 13.09 -16.80 10.02
CA THR A 7 13.48 -16.58 11.41
C THR A 7 12.61 -17.28 12.47
N PRO A 8 11.35 -17.71 12.21
CA PRO A 8 10.63 -18.62 13.09
C PRO A 8 11.34 -19.95 13.30
N ILE A 9 11.96 -20.52 12.25
CA ILE A 9 12.72 -21.77 12.36
C ILE A 9 13.92 -21.56 13.31
N LEU A 10 14.60 -20.42 13.17
CA LEU A 10 15.69 -20.04 14.08
C LEU A 10 15.19 -19.79 15.51
N GLY A 11 14.04 -19.13 15.67
CA GLY A 11 13.43 -18.87 16.97
C GLY A 11 13.01 -20.15 17.69
N ALA A 12 12.36 -21.07 16.97
CA ALA A 12 11.99 -22.39 17.47
C ALA A 12 13.23 -23.19 17.86
N LEU A 13 14.26 -23.23 17.00
CA LEU A 13 15.53 -23.91 17.32
C LEU A 13 16.21 -23.32 18.56
N LEU A 14 16.24 -21.99 18.70
CA LEU A 14 16.82 -21.33 19.88
C LEU A 14 16.03 -21.65 21.15
N ALA A 15 14.69 -21.63 21.08
CA ALA A 15 13.82 -21.94 22.20
C ALA A 15 13.92 -23.41 22.63
N ASP A 16 13.88 -24.34 21.68
CA ASP A 16 13.78 -25.77 21.96
C ASP A 16 15.13 -26.45 22.17
N ALA A 17 16.26 -25.83 21.77
CA ALA A 17 17.58 -26.46 21.94
C ALA A 17 18.52 -25.75 22.90
N TYR A 18 18.41 -24.43 23.10
CA TYR A 18 19.45 -23.66 23.79
C TYR A 18 18.95 -22.81 24.95
N LEU A 19 17.87 -22.04 24.77
CA LEU A 19 17.51 -20.95 25.68
C LEU A 19 16.23 -21.20 26.49
N ALA A 20 15.36 -22.15 26.10
CA ALA A 20 13.96 -22.25 26.54
C ALA A 20 13.09 -21.07 26.02
N LYS A 21 11.79 -21.34 25.86
CA LYS A 21 10.82 -20.41 25.23
C LYS A 21 10.79 -19.03 25.88
N PHE A 22 10.80 -18.95 27.22
CA PHE A 22 10.78 -17.69 27.96
C PHE A 22 11.97 -16.79 27.62
N TRP A 23 13.19 -17.33 27.70
CA TRP A 23 14.41 -16.55 27.46
C TRP A 23 14.55 -16.17 25.99
N THR A 24 14.15 -17.03 25.05
CA THR A 24 14.08 -16.67 23.64
C THR A 24 13.14 -15.48 23.41
N ILE A 25 11.97 -15.46 24.05
CA ILE A 25 11.05 -14.31 23.98
C ILE A 25 11.71 -13.06 24.55
N PHE A 26 12.32 -13.14 25.73
CA PHE A 26 12.99 -12.01 26.37
C PHE A 26 14.11 -11.42 25.51
N TYR A 27 15.04 -12.26 25.03
CA TYR A 27 16.18 -11.81 24.24
C TYR A 27 15.77 -11.26 22.87
N MET A 28 14.68 -11.77 22.27
CA MET A 28 14.16 -11.27 20.98
C MET A 28 13.26 -10.04 21.14
N ALA A 29 12.66 -9.81 22.31
CA ALA A 29 11.85 -8.61 22.56
C ALA A 29 12.71 -7.32 22.55
N VAL A 30 13.98 -7.39 22.97
CA VAL A 30 14.92 -6.26 22.94
C VAL A 30 15.18 -5.75 21.51
N PRO A 31 15.70 -6.56 20.56
CA PRO A 31 15.91 -6.12 19.18
C PRO A 31 14.59 -5.76 18.47
N PHE A 32 13.44 -6.31 18.89
CA PHE A 32 12.13 -5.91 18.39
C PHE A 32 11.79 -4.45 18.75
N VAL A 33 11.97 -4.06 20.02
CA VAL A 33 11.73 -2.68 20.48
C VAL A 33 12.77 -1.73 19.87
N VAL A 34 14.05 -2.10 19.89
CA VAL A 34 15.14 -1.31 19.28
C VAL A 34 14.88 -1.09 17.79
N GLY A 35 14.49 -2.13 17.06
CA GLY A 35 14.16 -2.04 15.64
C GLY A 35 13.02 -1.06 15.38
N LYS A 36 11.95 -1.08 16.18
CA LYS A 36 10.84 -0.11 16.06
C LYS A 36 11.26 1.31 16.41
N MET A 37 12.12 1.49 17.41
CA MET A 37 12.68 2.80 17.75
C MET A 37 13.58 3.34 16.63
N LEU A 38 14.36 2.49 15.96
CA LEU A 38 15.15 2.89 14.80
C LEU A 38 14.26 3.31 13.62
N VAL A 39 13.16 2.60 13.34
CA VAL A 39 12.20 3.02 12.31
C VAL A 39 11.56 4.37 12.66
N PHE A 40 11.21 4.58 13.92
CA PHE A 40 10.72 5.87 14.41
C PHE A 40 11.75 6.98 14.16
N THR A 41 12.98 6.83 14.64
CA THR A 41 14.06 7.81 14.47
C THR A 41 14.40 8.03 12.99
N GLY A 42 14.48 6.97 12.18
CA GLY A 42 14.72 7.08 10.75
C GLY A 42 13.67 7.93 10.05
N SER A 43 12.41 7.86 10.49
CA SER A 43 11.30 8.64 9.91
C SER A 43 11.29 10.13 10.28
N THR A 44 12.04 10.56 11.31
CA THR A 44 12.17 11.99 11.69
C THR A 44 13.30 12.70 10.94
N LEU A 45 14.26 11.94 10.40
CA LEU A 45 15.40 12.51 9.69
C LEU A 45 15.00 13.20 8.38
N ARG A 46 15.73 14.27 8.04
CA ARG A 46 15.53 15.03 6.80
C ARG A 46 16.39 14.50 5.65
N ASP A 47 17.60 14.04 5.96
CA ASP A 47 18.49 13.45 4.96
C ASP A 47 17.94 12.09 4.48
N VAL A 48 17.78 11.96 3.17
CA VAL A 48 17.19 10.78 2.52
C VAL A 48 18.07 9.55 2.70
N THR A 49 19.40 9.73 2.69
CA THR A 49 20.36 8.63 2.78
C THR A 49 20.31 8.00 4.17
N SER A 50 20.43 8.84 5.20
CA SER A 50 20.35 8.45 6.61
C SER A 50 18.97 7.89 6.98
N MET A 51 17.89 8.53 6.50
CA MET A 51 16.52 8.03 6.66
C MET A 51 16.38 6.59 6.15
N ARG A 52 16.86 6.31 4.94
CA ARG A 52 16.77 4.97 4.32
C ARG A 52 17.61 3.95 5.09
N ALA A 53 18.86 4.27 5.39
CA ALA A 53 19.77 3.34 6.05
C ALA A 53 19.24 2.92 7.44
N ILE A 54 18.85 3.88 8.28
CA ILE A 54 18.35 3.61 9.63
C ILE A 54 17.00 2.88 9.58
N SER A 55 16.10 3.28 8.68
CA SER A 55 14.80 2.60 8.54
C SER A 55 14.96 1.15 8.07
N ILE A 56 15.88 0.87 7.13
CA ILE A 56 16.16 -0.49 6.66
C ILE A 56 16.76 -1.34 7.77
N LEU A 57 17.73 -0.80 8.53
CA LEU A 57 18.31 -1.49 9.68
C LEU A 57 17.25 -1.80 10.75
N GLY A 58 16.39 -0.83 11.06
CA GLY A 58 15.28 -1.02 11.99
C GLY A 58 14.29 -2.10 11.51
N LEU A 59 13.87 -2.04 10.24
CA LEU A 59 12.99 -3.05 9.64
C LEU A 59 13.61 -4.46 9.61
N PHE A 60 14.92 -4.55 9.40
CA PHE A 60 15.65 -5.82 9.45
C PHE A 60 15.60 -6.42 10.86
N LEU A 61 15.90 -5.64 11.89
CA LEU A 61 15.84 -6.09 13.29
C LEU A 61 14.42 -6.49 13.71
N VAL A 62 13.41 -5.70 13.32
CA VAL A 62 11.99 -6.05 13.54
C VAL A 62 11.66 -7.38 12.87
N ALA A 63 12.08 -7.58 11.62
CA ALA A 63 11.77 -8.79 10.88
C ALA A 63 12.40 -10.05 11.51
N VAL A 64 13.65 -9.97 11.96
CA VAL A 64 14.35 -11.07 12.62
C VAL A 64 13.67 -11.39 13.95
N ALA A 65 13.46 -10.38 14.78
CA ALA A 65 12.88 -10.55 16.10
C ALA A 65 11.42 -11.03 16.06
N GLU A 66 10.58 -10.45 15.18
CA GLU A 66 9.18 -10.84 15.06
C GLU A 66 9.02 -12.30 14.65
N GLY A 67 9.79 -12.76 13.66
CA GLY A 67 9.71 -14.16 13.25
C GLY A 67 10.17 -15.10 14.36
N ALA A 68 11.21 -14.78 15.12
CA ALA A 68 11.63 -15.60 16.26
C ALA A 68 10.62 -15.62 17.42
N LEU A 69 9.90 -14.51 17.64
CA LEU A 69 8.88 -14.38 18.69
C LEU A 69 7.60 -15.17 18.38
N LYS A 70 7.20 -15.26 17.11
CA LYS A 70 5.93 -15.88 16.67
C LYS A 70 5.72 -17.32 17.18
N PRO A 71 6.61 -18.29 16.92
CA PRO A 71 6.37 -19.68 17.34
C PRO A 71 6.43 -19.83 18.87
N CYS A 72 7.25 -19.01 19.54
CA CYS A 72 7.45 -19.08 20.98
C CYS A 72 6.25 -18.53 21.76
N SER A 73 5.61 -17.45 21.29
CA SER A 73 4.56 -16.74 22.03
C SER A 73 3.31 -17.59 22.27
N SER A 74 2.77 -18.23 21.21
CA SER A 74 1.58 -19.08 21.33
C SER A 74 1.87 -20.36 22.10
N ALA A 75 3.06 -20.94 21.91
CA ALA A 75 3.49 -22.13 22.63
C ALA A 75 3.65 -21.85 24.13
N PHE A 76 4.39 -20.79 24.49
CA PHE A 76 4.61 -20.41 25.89
C PHE A 76 3.31 -20.08 26.64
N GLY A 77 2.36 -19.43 25.97
CA GLY A 77 1.03 -19.17 26.54
C GLY A 77 0.21 -20.43 26.78
N GLY A 78 0.33 -21.44 25.91
CA GLY A 78 -0.29 -22.76 26.07
C GLY A 78 0.30 -23.57 27.23
N ASP A 79 1.62 -23.47 27.42
CA ASP A 79 2.38 -24.19 28.46
C ASP A 79 2.02 -23.72 29.89
N GLN A 80 1.32 -22.60 30.05
CA GLN A 80 0.85 -22.11 31.36
C GLN A 80 -0.30 -22.93 31.96
N PHE A 81 -0.89 -23.82 31.17
CA PHE A 81 -1.99 -24.67 31.61
C PHE A 81 -1.54 -26.13 31.64
N GLU A 82 -1.68 -26.81 32.77
CA GLU A 82 -1.49 -28.26 32.86
C GLU A 82 -2.55 -29.02 32.04
N ASP A 83 -2.29 -30.28 31.73
CA ASP A 83 -3.20 -31.11 30.91
C ASP A 83 -4.58 -31.33 31.55
N ARG A 84 -4.66 -31.26 32.89
CA ARG A 84 -5.93 -31.29 33.64
C ARG A 84 -6.82 -30.08 33.31
N HIS A 85 -6.25 -28.97 32.83
CA HIS A 85 -6.94 -27.71 32.54
C HIS A 85 -7.22 -27.51 31.04
N TYR A 86 -7.53 -28.59 30.31
CA TYR A 86 -7.83 -28.54 28.88
C TYR A 86 -8.93 -27.52 28.49
N LYS A 87 -10.03 -27.44 29.27
CA LYS A 87 -11.12 -26.49 29.00
C LYS A 87 -10.66 -25.03 29.10
N GLN A 88 -9.84 -24.71 30.09
CA GLN A 88 -9.26 -23.38 30.29
C GLN A 88 -8.29 -23.03 29.16
N ARG A 89 -7.41 -23.98 28.77
CA ARG A 89 -6.47 -23.82 27.65
C ARG A 89 -7.20 -23.51 26.33
N LYS A 90 -8.31 -24.20 26.04
CA LYS A 90 -9.13 -23.92 24.85
C LYS A 90 -9.77 -22.52 24.87
N ARG A 91 -10.26 -22.07 26.04
CA ARG A 91 -10.81 -20.72 26.21
C ARG A 91 -9.73 -19.64 26.04
N TYR A 92 -8.53 -19.89 26.55
CA TYR A 92 -7.37 -19.01 26.34
C TYR A 92 -7.07 -18.82 24.86
N PHE A 93 -6.91 -19.90 24.08
CA PHE A 93 -6.64 -19.78 22.64
C PHE A 93 -7.76 -19.08 21.87
N SER A 94 -9.02 -19.31 22.25
CA SER A 94 -10.16 -18.61 21.63
C SER A 94 -10.09 -17.09 21.86
N LEU A 95 -9.81 -16.66 23.10
CA LEU A 95 -9.61 -15.25 23.44
C LEU A 95 -8.37 -14.67 22.77
N TYR A 96 -7.27 -15.42 22.71
CA TYR A 96 -6.02 -15.03 22.05
C TYR A 96 -6.25 -14.69 20.58
N PHE A 97 -6.92 -15.57 19.81
CA PHE A 97 -7.22 -15.30 18.40
C PHE A 97 -8.19 -14.13 18.23
N PHE A 98 -9.21 -14.01 19.08
CA PHE A 98 -10.13 -12.88 19.05
C PHE A 98 -9.41 -11.54 19.27
N ILE A 99 -8.50 -11.48 20.25
CA ILE A 99 -7.68 -10.29 20.53
C ILE A 99 -6.76 -9.98 19.35
N ILE A 100 -6.10 -10.97 18.76
CA ILE A 100 -5.23 -10.76 17.59
C ILE A 100 -6.01 -10.12 16.43
N TYR A 101 -7.16 -10.68 16.07
CA TYR A 101 -7.94 -10.15 14.95
C TYR A 101 -8.49 -8.75 15.24
N SER A 102 -8.99 -8.52 16.45
CA SER A 102 -9.46 -7.19 16.88
C SER A 102 -8.32 -6.16 16.87
N SER A 103 -7.12 -6.55 17.31
CA SER A 103 -5.93 -5.69 17.33
C SER A 103 -5.46 -5.37 15.91
N HIS A 104 -5.53 -6.33 14.98
CA HIS A 104 -5.21 -6.10 13.58
C HIS A 104 -6.20 -5.12 12.94
N ILE A 105 -7.49 -5.27 13.21
CA ILE A 105 -8.54 -4.33 12.75
C ILE A 105 -8.23 -2.90 13.24
N LEU A 106 -7.98 -2.76 14.55
CA LEU A 106 -7.67 -1.48 15.16
C LEU A 106 -6.38 -0.89 14.58
N ALA A 107 -5.32 -1.67 14.43
CA ALA A 107 -4.05 -1.21 13.89
C ALA A 107 -4.15 -0.76 12.42
N SER A 108 -4.84 -1.52 11.58
CA SER A 108 -5.08 -1.21 10.17
C SER A 108 -5.92 0.07 9.99
N PHE A 109 -6.79 0.39 10.94
CA PHE A 109 -7.54 1.65 10.93
C PHE A 109 -6.75 2.82 11.51
N LEU A 110 -6.14 2.62 12.68
CA LEU A 110 -5.51 3.67 13.48
C LEU A 110 -4.21 4.18 12.86
N ALA A 111 -3.33 3.29 12.37
CA ALA A 111 -2.03 3.71 11.85
C ALA A 111 -2.12 4.67 10.63
N PRO A 112 -2.99 4.43 9.63
CA PRO A 112 -3.22 5.39 8.54
C PRO A 112 -3.82 6.72 8.99
N VAL A 113 -4.66 6.69 10.03
CA VAL A 113 -5.27 7.91 10.61
C VAL A 113 -4.21 8.76 11.30
N LEU A 114 -3.38 8.18 12.18
CA LEU A 114 -2.27 8.91 12.81
C LEU A 114 -1.32 9.51 11.77
N ARG A 115 -1.03 8.76 10.71
CA ARG A 115 -0.11 9.19 9.66
C ARG A 115 -0.67 10.32 8.79
N SER A 116 -1.96 10.35 8.49
CA SER A 116 -2.51 11.25 7.47
C SER A 116 -3.27 12.45 8.01
N HIS A 117 -3.84 12.38 9.22
CA HIS A 117 -4.60 13.49 9.79
C HIS A 117 -3.72 14.51 10.52
N VAL A 118 -2.57 14.09 11.03
CA VAL A 118 -1.63 14.96 11.76
C VAL A 118 -0.50 15.41 10.84
N ARG A 119 -0.18 16.71 10.88
CA ARG A 119 0.98 17.29 10.19
C ARG A 119 2.19 17.28 11.12
N CYS A 120 3.35 16.85 10.61
CA CYS A 120 4.61 16.86 11.36
C CYS A 120 5.74 17.38 10.49
N PHE A 121 6.63 18.17 11.08
CA PHE A 121 7.85 18.67 10.42
C PHE A 121 7.60 19.39 9.08
N GLY A 122 6.49 20.12 8.97
CA GLY A 122 6.10 20.83 7.74
C GLY A 122 5.61 19.93 6.60
N LYS A 123 5.44 18.62 6.83
CA LYS A 123 4.89 17.66 5.85
C LYS A 123 3.42 17.36 6.17
N ASP A 124 2.64 17.10 5.12
CA ASP A 124 1.22 16.73 5.23
C ASP A 124 0.96 15.32 5.77
N THR A 125 2.01 14.51 5.94
CA THR A 125 1.94 13.16 6.52
C THR A 125 2.93 13.01 7.66
N CYS A 126 2.49 12.45 8.78
CA CYS A 126 3.27 12.18 9.98
C CYS A 126 3.57 10.68 10.17
N TYR A 127 4.57 10.17 9.44
CA TYR A 127 5.09 8.82 9.68
C TYR A 127 5.67 8.61 11.09
N PRO A 128 6.41 9.59 11.69
CA PRO A 128 6.94 9.43 13.05
C PRO A 128 5.89 9.15 14.11
N LEU A 129 4.71 9.78 14.02
CA LEU A 129 3.66 9.56 15.01
C LEU A 129 3.13 8.11 14.97
N ALA A 130 2.91 7.57 13.78
CA ALA A 130 2.43 6.19 13.62
C ALA A 130 3.48 5.16 14.08
N PHE A 131 4.75 5.35 13.69
CA PHE A 131 5.84 4.44 14.11
C PHE A 131 6.18 4.59 15.59
N GLY A 132 6.11 5.81 16.15
CA GLY A 132 6.31 6.07 17.56
C GLY A 132 5.25 5.41 18.44
N ALA A 133 3.96 5.51 18.05
CA ALA A 133 2.88 4.79 18.72
C ALA A 133 3.11 3.27 18.69
N ALA A 134 3.53 2.71 17.55
CA ALA A 134 3.84 1.29 17.43
C ALA A 134 5.04 0.86 18.30
N ALA A 135 6.05 1.72 18.45
CA ALA A 135 7.20 1.48 19.32
C ALA A 135 6.80 1.54 20.80
N MET A 136 5.96 2.51 21.18
CA MET A 136 5.42 2.66 22.54
C MET A 136 4.61 1.42 22.96
N PHE A 137 3.65 0.97 22.14
CA PHE A 137 2.86 -0.22 22.45
C PHE A 137 3.73 -1.48 22.58
N SER A 138 4.77 -1.60 21.77
CA SER A 138 5.73 -2.71 21.91
C SER A 138 6.54 -2.63 23.20
N PHE A 139 7.00 -1.44 23.59
CA PHE A 139 7.70 -1.26 24.86
C PHE A 139 6.80 -1.59 26.05
N MET A 140 5.55 -1.14 26.04
CA MET A 140 4.56 -1.48 27.06
C MET A 140 4.32 -2.99 27.14
N GLY A 141 4.18 -3.66 25.98
CA GLY A 141 3.98 -5.11 25.92
C GLY A 141 5.16 -5.90 26.49
N THR A 142 6.40 -5.52 26.15
CA THR A 142 7.61 -6.15 26.70
C THR A 142 7.72 -5.94 28.21
N THR A 143 7.42 -4.74 28.70
CA THR A 143 7.44 -4.44 30.15
C THR A 143 6.35 -5.23 30.90
N ALA A 144 5.15 -5.34 30.33
CA ALA A 144 4.07 -6.17 30.89
C ALA A 144 4.47 -7.67 30.92
N PHE A 145 5.11 -8.17 29.86
CA PHE A 145 5.61 -9.54 29.83
C PHE A 145 6.65 -9.78 30.94
N LEU A 146 7.60 -8.85 31.13
CA LEU A 146 8.67 -8.98 32.13
C LEU A 146 8.17 -8.89 33.57
N THR A 147 7.25 -7.98 33.84
CA THR A 147 6.62 -7.86 35.17
C THR A 147 5.82 -9.11 35.54
N GLY A 148 5.34 -9.87 34.56
CA GLY A 148 4.68 -11.16 34.75
C GLY A 148 5.61 -12.34 35.07
N LYS A 149 6.94 -12.18 34.97
CA LYS A 149 7.94 -13.24 35.21
C LYS A 149 7.69 -14.11 36.47
N PRO A 150 7.39 -13.56 37.67
CA PRO A 150 7.20 -14.39 38.86
C PRO A 150 5.96 -15.29 38.80
N PHE A 151 5.03 -15.05 37.87
CA PHE A 151 3.79 -15.81 37.72
C PHE A 151 3.86 -16.88 36.63
N TYR A 152 4.94 -16.93 35.85
CA TYR A 152 5.02 -17.86 34.73
C TYR A 152 5.58 -19.20 35.14
N ILE A 153 4.98 -20.25 34.57
CA ILE A 153 5.54 -21.60 34.56
C ILE A 153 6.55 -21.64 33.41
N ILE A 154 7.83 -21.80 33.76
CA ILE A 154 8.93 -21.89 32.79
C ILE A 154 9.33 -23.36 32.67
N THR A 155 8.97 -23.97 31.55
CA THR A 155 9.35 -25.35 31.23
C THR A 155 10.83 -25.44 30.86
N ALA A 156 11.49 -26.50 31.29
CA ALA A 156 12.85 -26.82 30.83
C ALA A 156 12.86 -27.12 29.33
N VAL A 157 14.05 -27.01 28.73
CA VAL A 157 14.30 -27.32 27.31
C VAL A 157 13.93 -28.79 27.04
N GLN A 158 13.06 -29.05 26.06
CA GLN A 158 12.76 -30.41 25.60
C GLN A 158 13.91 -30.94 24.73
N ASP A 159 14.17 -32.24 24.74
CA ASP A 159 15.25 -32.84 23.92
C ASP A 159 15.15 -32.35 22.47
N GLY A 160 16.26 -31.81 21.95
CA GLY A 160 16.30 -31.10 20.67
C GLY A 160 16.05 -32.00 19.47
N ILE A 161 14.80 -32.41 19.26
CA ILE A 161 14.33 -33.26 18.16
C ILE A 161 14.72 -32.65 16.81
N LEU A 162 14.61 -31.31 16.66
CA LEU A 162 15.08 -30.59 15.48
C LEU A 162 16.58 -30.82 15.20
N ILE A 163 17.44 -30.78 16.22
CA ILE A 163 18.88 -31.04 16.07
C ILE A 163 19.12 -32.50 15.68
N GLN A 164 18.38 -33.43 16.28
CA GLN A 164 18.47 -34.85 15.94
C GLN A 164 18.05 -35.10 14.48
N VAL A 165 16.98 -34.45 14.01
CA VAL A 165 16.52 -34.49 12.61
C VAL A 165 17.61 -33.97 11.66
N PHE A 166 18.22 -32.82 11.93
CA PHE A 166 19.31 -32.29 11.08
C PHE A 166 20.55 -33.19 11.08
N LYS A 167 20.95 -33.73 12.25
CA LYS A 167 22.07 -34.69 12.35
C LYS A 167 21.79 -35.98 11.58
N CYS A 168 20.58 -36.52 11.70
CA CYS A 168 20.13 -37.72 11.00
C CYS A 168 20.15 -37.51 9.47
N ILE A 169 19.61 -36.39 8.98
CA ILE A 169 19.65 -36.02 7.55
C ILE A 169 21.09 -35.90 7.04
N GLY A 170 21.94 -35.17 7.77
CA GLY A 170 23.34 -34.97 7.39
C GLY A 170 24.13 -36.27 7.36
N TYR A 171 23.93 -37.13 8.35
CA TYR A 171 24.55 -38.45 8.42
C TYR A 171 24.10 -39.37 7.29
N ALA A 172 22.78 -39.48 7.06
CA ALA A 172 22.20 -40.28 5.99
C ALA A 172 22.72 -39.87 4.60
N LEU A 173 22.76 -38.55 4.33
CA LEU A 173 23.28 -38.01 3.07
C LEU A 173 24.79 -38.24 2.91
N SER A 174 25.57 -37.99 3.96
CA SER A 174 27.02 -38.22 3.96
C SER A 174 27.36 -39.69 3.66
N ARG A 175 26.65 -40.62 4.31
CA ARG A 175 26.85 -42.06 4.09
C ARG A 175 26.38 -42.51 2.71
N LYS A 176 25.23 -42.03 2.24
CA LYS A 176 24.74 -42.30 0.88
C LYS A 176 25.74 -41.81 -0.19
N MET A 177 26.39 -40.67 0.04
CA MET A 177 27.42 -40.16 -0.88
C MET A 177 28.73 -40.97 -0.83
N ARG A 178 29.11 -41.50 0.34
CA ARG A 178 30.32 -42.34 0.50
C ARG A 178 30.15 -43.78 0.02
N ASN A 179 28.98 -44.38 0.24
CA ASN A 179 28.69 -45.78 -0.10
C ASN A 179 27.77 -45.86 -1.32
N LYS A 180 28.34 -45.96 -2.52
CA LYS A 180 27.58 -46.18 -3.77
C LYS A 180 27.06 -47.62 -3.97
N TYR A 181 27.60 -48.59 -3.24
CA TYR A 181 27.33 -50.02 -3.44
C TYR A 181 26.17 -50.56 -2.59
N GLU A 182 25.91 -49.96 -1.43
CA GLU A 182 24.81 -50.34 -0.56
C GLU A 182 23.55 -49.59 -1.03
N LYS A 183 22.51 -50.30 -1.48
CA LYS A 183 21.21 -49.72 -1.83
C LYS A 183 20.20 -50.03 -0.73
N LYS A 184 19.63 -49.00 -0.14
CA LYS A 184 18.51 -49.07 0.80
C LYS A 184 17.22 -48.57 0.13
N ASP A 185 16.07 -49.01 0.61
CA ASP A 185 14.75 -48.66 0.04
C ASP A 185 14.45 -47.16 0.16
N HIS A 186 14.76 -46.55 1.31
CA HIS A 186 14.68 -45.10 1.50
C HIS A 186 16.05 -44.49 1.82
N TRP A 187 16.29 -43.26 1.40
CA TRP A 187 17.58 -42.58 1.63
C TRP A 187 17.87 -42.26 3.10
N LEU A 188 16.84 -42.23 3.97
CA LEU A 188 17.04 -42.13 5.42
C LEU A 188 17.50 -43.44 6.06
N ASP A 189 17.31 -44.60 5.42
CA ASP A 189 17.67 -45.88 6.05
C ASP A 189 19.19 -46.09 6.14
N TYR A 190 19.97 -45.20 5.54
CA TYR A 190 21.43 -45.14 5.73
C TYR A 190 21.84 -44.69 7.14
N SER A 191 20.93 -44.14 7.94
CA SER A 191 21.18 -43.71 9.33
C SER A 191 20.67 -44.69 10.39
N GLU A 192 20.21 -45.88 9.99
CA GLU A 192 19.64 -46.93 10.88
C GLU A 192 20.64 -47.44 11.93
N ASP A 193 21.93 -47.27 11.71
CA ASP A 193 23.00 -47.68 12.62
C ASP A 193 23.26 -46.70 13.76
N GLN A 194 22.93 -45.42 13.58
CA GLN A 194 23.19 -44.37 14.58
C GLN A 194 21.89 -43.84 15.22
N PHE A 195 20.75 -43.97 14.57
CA PHE A 195 19.48 -43.39 15.01
C PHE A 195 18.37 -44.43 15.13
N ASP A 196 17.45 -44.20 16.07
CA ASP A 196 16.33 -45.09 16.33
C ASP A 196 15.43 -45.26 15.09
N LYS A 197 14.96 -46.48 14.86
CA LYS A 197 14.04 -46.78 13.75
C LYS A 197 12.73 -46.00 13.83
N SER A 198 12.26 -45.69 15.04
CA SER A 198 11.09 -44.85 15.28
C SER A 198 11.30 -43.43 14.74
N LEU A 199 12.46 -42.81 15.05
CA LEU A 199 12.82 -41.48 14.55
C LEU A 199 12.90 -41.46 13.01
N ILE A 200 13.50 -42.49 12.41
CA ILE A 200 13.60 -42.62 10.95
C ILE A 200 12.21 -42.76 10.30
N SER A 201 11.32 -43.55 10.90
CA SER A 201 9.93 -43.71 10.45
C SER A 201 9.15 -42.39 10.54
N ASP A 202 9.27 -41.69 11.67
CA ASP A 202 8.63 -40.40 11.89
C ASP A 202 9.14 -39.34 10.89
N MET A 203 10.44 -39.34 10.59
CA MET A 203 11.02 -38.47 9.56
C MET A 203 10.52 -38.80 8.15
N LYS A 204 10.32 -40.08 7.80
CA LYS A 204 9.72 -40.47 6.50
C LYS A 204 8.30 -39.91 6.37
N ALA A 205 7.49 -40.01 7.42
CA ALA A 205 6.15 -39.43 7.45
C ALA A 205 6.21 -37.89 7.32
N LEU A 206 7.13 -37.23 8.05
CA LEU A 206 7.36 -35.80 7.95
C LEU A 206 7.69 -35.35 6.52
N PHE A 207 8.57 -36.06 5.81
CA PHE A 207 8.89 -35.75 4.41
C PHE A 207 7.68 -35.90 3.49
N HIS A 208 6.79 -36.86 3.74
CA HIS A 208 5.54 -36.99 2.99
C HIS A 208 4.60 -35.81 3.22
N VAL A 209 4.48 -35.34 4.48
CA VAL A 209 3.70 -34.14 4.81
C VAL A 209 4.30 -32.90 4.12
N ILE A 210 5.63 -32.74 4.13
CA ILE A 210 6.30 -31.62 3.44
C ILE A 210 6.00 -31.62 1.94
N GLN A 211 5.93 -32.79 1.29
CA GLN A 211 5.57 -32.90 -0.13
C GLN A 211 4.17 -32.35 -0.42
N VAL A 212 3.20 -32.58 0.47
CA VAL A 212 1.84 -32.02 0.34
C VAL A 212 1.85 -30.49 0.42
N PHE A 213 2.79 -29.90 1.18
CA PHE A 213 2.94 -28.46 1.33
C PHE A 213 3.83 -27.78 0.27
N ILE A 214 4.29 -28.48 -0.77
CA ILE A 214 5.04 -27.86 -1.89
C ILE A 214 4.29 -26.66 -2.53
N PRO A 215 2.94 -26.63 -2.66
CA PRO A 215 2.22 -25.47 -3.17
C PRO A 215 2.10 -24.28 -2.17
N LEU A 216 2.38 -24.49 -0.89
CA LEU A 216 2.24 -23.47 0.17
C LEU A 216 3.01 -22.16 -0.13
N PRO A 217 4.26 -22.16 -0.63
CA PRO A 217 4.99 -20.94 -0.95
C PRO A 217 4.30 -20.08 -2.03
N VAL A 218 3.66 -20.72 -3.01
CA VAL A 218 2.89 -19.99 -4.05
C VAL A 218 1.68 -19.33 -3.41
N TYR A 219 0.95 -20.06 -2.56
CA TYR A 219 -0.17 -19.52 -1.81
C TYR A 219 0.24 -18.31 -0.96
N VAL A 220 1.31 -18.46 -0.17
CA VAL A 220 1.84 -17.41 0.72
C VAL A 220 2.30 -16.18 -0.08
N THR A 221 2.96 -16.40 -1.22
CA THR A 221 3.43 -15.31 -2.09
C THR A 221 2.27 -14.46 -2.60
N LEU A 222 1.20 -15.10 -3.05
CA LEU A 222 -0.01 -14.42 -3.51
C LEU A 222 -0.71 -13.69 -2.36
N PHE A 223 -0.90 -14.35 -1.22
CA PHE A 223 -1.53 -13.75 -0.04
C PHE A 223 -0.83 -12.46 0.42
N HIS A 224 0.51 -12.42 0.39
CA HIS A 224 1.26 -11.23 0.79
C HIS A 224 1.12 -10.03 -0.14
N GLN A 225 0.65 -10.21 -1.38
CA GLN A 225 0.38 -9.07 -2.27
C GLN A 225 -0.82 -8.25 -1.82
N VAL A 226 -1.71 -8.79 -0.98
CA VAL A 226 -2.87 -8.07 -0.44
C VAL A 226 -2.43 -6.83 0.36
N GLY A 227 -1.36 -6.94 1.15
CA GLY A 227 -0.83 -5.82 1.94
C GLY A 227 0.03 -4.82 1.14
N SER A 228 0.27 -5.07 -0.15
CA SER A 228 1.16 -4.26 -0.99
C SER A 228 0.52 -3.90 -2.33
N THR A 229 0.53 -4.82 -3.30
CA THR A 229 -0.04 -4.63 -4.64
C THR A 229 -1.51 -4.16 -4.59
N TRP A 230 -2.34 -4.74 -3.73
CA TRP A 230 -3.76 -4.34 -3.66
C TRP A 230 -3.96 -2.97 -3.00
N VAL A 231 -3.08 -2.58 -2.08
CA VAL A 231 -3.05 -1.21 -1.53
C VAL A 231 -2.67 -0.20 -2.61
N LEU A 232 -1.72 -0.54 -3.48
CA LEU A 232 -1.35 0.29 -4.64
C LEU A 232 -2.44 0.34 -5.71
N GLN A 233 -3.19 -0.75 -5.91
CA GLN A 233 -4.39 -0.75 -6.74
C GLN A 233 -5.44 0.20 -6.15
N GLY A 234 -5.73 0.09 -4.85
CA GLY A 234 -6.68 0.94 -4.14
C GLY A 234 -6.30 2.43 -4.16
N SER A 235 -5.01 2.78 -4.23
CA SER A 235 -4.60 4.19 -4.34
C SER A 235 -4.96 4.83 -5.69
N LYS A 236 -5.25 4.02 -6.71
CA LYS A 236 -5.74 4.45 -8.02
C LYS A 236 -7.27 4.36 -8.16
N MET A 237 -7.99 4.06 -7.08
CA MET A 237 -9.45 3.97 -7.05
C MET A 237 -10.07 5.20 -6.37
N ASP A 238 -11.38 5.36 -6.49
CA ASP A 238 -12.13 6.34 -5.71
C ASP A 238 -12.43 5.79 -4.31
N GLY A 239 -11.95 6.48 -3.28
CA GLY A 239 -12.05 6.07 -1.88
C GLY A 239 -13.16 6.75 -1.11
N GLU A 240 -14.00 7.56 -1.76
CA GLU A 240 -15.09 8.30 -1.10
C GLU A 240 -16.29 7.39 -0.82
N ILE A 241 -16.54 7.08 0.46
CA ILE A 241 -17.69 6.29 0.92
C ILE A 241 -18.50 7.14 1.88
N TRP A 242 -19.73 7.48 1.50
CA TRP A 242 -20.66 8.28 2.31
C TRP A 242 -20.05 9.56 2.93
N GLY A 243 -19.23 10.27 2.16
CA GLY A 243 -18.56 11.51 2.60
C GLY A 243 -17.29 11.30 3.44
N TYR A 244 -16.92 10.06 3.76
CA TYR A 244 -15.64 9.72 4.37
C TYR A 244 -14.69 9.10 3.33
N ARG A 245 -13.44 9.58 3.29
CA ARG A 245 -12.41 9.02 2.40
C ARG A 245 -11.69 7.87 3.08
N ILE A 246 -12.01 6.64 2.70
CA ILE A 246 -11.25 5.45 3.09
C ILE A 246 -9.87 5.49 2.41
N LYS A 247 -8.82 5.29 3.20
CA LYS A 247 -7.46 5.18 2.69
C LYS A 247 -7.21 3.77 2.14
N PRO A 248 -6.42 3.61 1.07
CA PRO A 248 -6.16 2.30 0.48
C PRO A 248 -5.58 1.28 1.46
N ASP A 249 -4.74 1.71 2.39
CA ASP A 249 -4.13 0.89 3.45
C ASP A 249 -5.16 0.42 4.50
N GLN A 250 -6.28 1.14 4.68
CA GLN A 250 -7.37 0.72 5.57
C GLN A 250 -8.18 -0.46 5.00
N MET A 251 -8.16 -0.70 3.68
CA MET A 251 -8.89 -1.83 3.08
C MET A 251 -8.37 -3.19 3.57
N VAL A 252 -7.11 -3.26 4.02
CA VAL A 252 -6.52 -4.49 4.59
C VAL A 252 -7.26 -4.94 5.87
N MET A 253 -7.96 -4.02 6.55
CA MET A 253 -8.83 -4.32 7.69
C MET A 253 -9.96 -5.30 7.34
N LEU A 254 -10.36 -5.37 6.07
CA LEU A 254 -11.41 -6.30 5.64
C LEU A 254 -11.02 -7.76 5.84
N LEU A 255 -9.73 -8.12 5.72
CA LEU A 255 -9.28 -9.50 5.89
C LEU A 255 -9.62 -10.07 7.29
N PRO A 256 -9.20 -9.46 8.42
CA PRO A 256 -9.56 -9.98 9.74
C PRO A 256 -11.08 -9.92 10.02
N ILE A 257 -11.80 -8.93 9.48
CA ILE A 257 -13.28 -8.87 9.60
C ILE A 257 -13.92 -10.07 8.90
N LEU A 258 -13.51 -10.32 7.65
CA LEU A 258 -13.98 -11.45 6.87
C LEU A 258 -13.61 -12.76 7.54
N LYS A 259 -12.44 -12.91 8.17
CA LYS A 259 -12.09 -14.12 8.95
C LYS A 259 -13.04 -14.40 10.09
N ILE A 260 -13.37 -13.38 10.90
CA ILE A 260 -14.29 -13.52 12.04
C ILE A 260 -15.66 -14.02 11.56
N ILE A 261 -16.09 -13.60 10.38
CA ILE A 261 -17.38 -14.01 9.78
C ILE A 261 -17.26 -15.38 9.08
N LEU A 262 -16.23 -15.58 8.26
CA LEU A 262 -16.09 -16.73 7.38
C LEU A 262 -15.70 -17.99 8.15
N ILE A 263 -14.83 -17.94 9.16
CA ILE A 263 -14.46 -19.16 9.92
C ILE A 263 -15.70 -19.88 10.48
N PRO A 264 -16.57 -19.23 11.30
CA PRO A 264 -17.77 -19.91 11.80
C PRO A 264 -18.76 -20.25 10.67
N THR A 265 -18.87 -19.41 9.63
CA THR A 265 -19.72 -19.70 8.48
C THR A 265 -19.27 -20.98 7.76
N PHE A 266 -17.96 -21.19 7.62
CA PHE A 266 -17.41 -22.37 6.99
C PHE A 266 -17.62 -23.62 7.85
N ASP A 267 -17.34 -23.53 9.14
CA ASP A 267 -17.44 -24.67 10.06
C ASP A 267 -18.89 -25.11 10.30
N PHE A 268 -19.83 -24.17 10.49
CA PHE A 268 -21.21 -24.50 10.86
C PHE A 268 -22.17 -24.59 9.67
N ALA A 269 -21.90 -23.92 8.55
CA ALA A 269 -22.81 -23.88 7.40
C ALA A 269 -22.20 -24.49 6.12
N MET A 270 -21.06 -23.98 5.64
CA MET A 270 -20.54 -24.38 4.33
C MET A 270 -20.04 -25.83 4.31
N TYR A 271 -19.15 -26.23 5.22
CA TYR A 271 -18.61 -27.59 5.21
C TYR A 271 -19.69 -28.67 5.43
N PRO A 272 -20.66 -28.50 6.36
CA PRO A 272 -21.77 -29.44 6.49
C PRO A 272 -22.63 -29.52 5.23
N LEU A 273 -22.92 -28.38 4.58
CA LEU A 273 -23.69 -28.33 3.34
C LEU A 273 -22.97 -29.04 2.18
N LEU A 274 -21.68 -28.73 1.99
CA LEU A 274 -20.85 -29.36 0.96
C LEU A 274 -20.73 -30.87 1.17
N ASN A 275 -20.59 -31.31 2.43
CA ASN A 275 -20.56 -32.72 2.76
C ASN A 275 -21.88 -33.43 2.41
N LYS A 276 -23.04 -32.80 2.66
CA LYS A 276 -24.35 -33.30 2.22
C LYS A 276 -24.46 -33.42 0.70
N LEU A 277 -23.84 -32.51 -0.03
CA LEU A 277 -23.75 -32.53 -1.50
C LEU A 277 -22.69 -33.51 -2.03
N GLY A 278 -21.94 -34.18 -1.15
CA GLY A 278 -20.86 -35.09 -1.52
C GLY A 278 -19.57 -34.43 -2.01
N LEU A 279 -19.43 -33.12 -1.81
CA LEU A 279 -18.29 -32.32 -2.23
C LEU A 279 -17.38 -31.97 -1.04
N LEU A 280 -16.07 -31.83 -1.26
CA LEU A 280 -15.09 -31.34 -0.27
C LEU A 280 -15.09 -32.12 1.06
N ARG A 281 -15.13 -33.45 0.96
CA ARG A 281 -15.16 -34.36 2.12
C ARG A 281 -13.80 -34.45 2.81
N THR A 282 -12.70 -34.49 2.05
CA THR A 282 -11.36 -34.65 2.60
C THR A 282 -10.69 -33.30 2.88
N GLN A 283 -9.77 -33.26 3.85
CA GLN A 283 -8.99 -32.06 4.15
C GLN A 283 -8.14 -31.62 2.93
N LEU A 284 -7.58 -32.58 2.18
CA LEU A 284 -6.81 -32.30 0.97
C LEU A 284 -7.64 -31.63 -0.14
N GLN A 285 -8.90 -32.04 -0.32
CA GLN A 285 -9.83 -31.39 -1.26
C GLN A 285 -10.10 -29.94 -0.87
N LYS A 286 -10.24 -29.65 0.43
CA LYS A 286 -10.41 -28.29 0.94
C LYS A 286 -9.18 -27.44 0.67
N ILE A 287 -7.98 -27.95 0.95
CA ILE A 287 -6.71 -27.27 0.66
C ILE A 287 -6.59 -26.97 -0.84
N GLY A 288 -6.82 -27.97 -1.71
CA GLY A 288 -6.78 -27.78 -3.16
C GLY A 288 -7.76 -26.72 -3.66
N THR A 289 -8.99 -26.72 -3.14
CA THR A 289 -10.01 -25.73 -3.49
C THR A 289 -9.68 -24.33 -2.98
N GLY A 290 -9.08 -24.22 -1.79
CA GLY A 290 -8.54 -22.96 -1.29
C GLY A 290 -7.47 -22.39 -2.23
N GLY A 291 -6.61 -23.24 -2.79
CA GLY A 291 -5.65 -22.85 -3.82
C GLY A 291 -6.30 -22.29 -5.09
N LEU A 292 -7.38 -22.91 -5.56
CA LEU A 292 -8.16 -22.42 -6.72
C LEU A 292 -8.85 -21.09 -6.42
N LEU A 293 -9.42 -20.93 -5.23
CA LEU A 293 -10.02 -19.66 -4.79
C LEU A 293 -8.98 -18.52 -4.71
N ASN A 294 -7.75 -18.84 -4.31
CA ASN A 294 -6.65 -17.89 -4.33
C ASN A 294 -6.34 -17.42 -5.76
N ALA A 295 -6.29 -18.35 -6.73
CA ALA A 295 -6.12 -17.99 -8.15
C ALA A 295 -7.30 -17.12 -8.65
N LEU A 296 -8.54 -17.47 -8.29
CA LEU A 296 -9.73 -16.70 -8.64
C LEU A 296 -9.69 -15.27 -8.06
N ALA A 297 -9.20 -15.09 -6.84
CA ALA A 297 -9.03 -13.77 -6.22
C ALA A 297 -8.11 -12.87 -7.05
N PHE A 298 -7.05 -13.43 -7.63
CA PHE A 298 -6.14 -12.69 -8.52
C PHE A 298 -6.70 -12.41 -9.90
N ILE A 299 -7.53 -13.31 -10.44
CA ILE A 299 -8.29 -13.03 -11.67
C ILE A 299 -9.21 -11.82 -11.47
N MET A 300 -9.96 -11.80 -10.36
CA MET A 300 -10.81 -10.66 -10.01
C MET A 300 -10.00 -9.37 -9.83
N ALA A 301 -8.85 -9.44 -9.15
CA ALA A 301 -7.95 -8.30 -9.03
C ALA A 301 -7.43 -7.81 -10.39
N GLY A 302 -7.17 -8.72 -11.33
CA GLY A 302 -6.82 -8.39 -12.71
C GLY A 302 -7.94 -7.65 -13.45
N VAL A 303 -9.19 -8.11 -13.31
CA VAL A 303 -10.37 -7.44 -13.93
C VAL A 303 -10.55 -6.02 -13.38
N VAL A 304 -10.40 -5.84 -12.06
CA VAL A 304 -10.44 -4.51 -11.44
C VAL A 304 -9.27 -3.65 -11.98
N GLN A 305 -8.09 -4.23 -12.13
CA GLN A 305 -6.92 -3.52 -12.66
C GLN A 305 -7.12 -3.05 -14.11
N LEU A 306 -7.70 -3.89 -14.97
CA LEU A 306 -8.04 -3.51 -16.34
C LEU A 306 -9.03 -2.33 -16.39
N SER A 307 -10.01 -2.34 -15.49
CA SER A 307 -10.99 -1.24 -15.36
C SER A 307 -10.36 0.07 -14.90
N ILE A 308 -9.32 0.00 -14.05
CA ILE A 308 -8.55 1.18 -13.63
C ILE A 308 -7.66 1.69 -14.78
N GLU A 309 -7.11 0.79 -15.59
CA GLU A 309 -6.22 1.14 -16.70
C GLU A 309 -6.97 1.79 -17.87
N SER A 310 -8.25 1.44 -18.09
CA SER A 310 -9.07 2.16 -19.07
C SER A 310 -9.28 3.64 -18.74
N ASP A 311 -9.11 4.05 -17.47
CA ASP A 311 -9.18 5.45 -17.04
C ASP A 311 -7.85 6.21 -17.20
N LEU A 312 -6.75 5.53 -17.51
CA LEU A 312 -5.44 6.17 -17.68
C LEU A 312 -5.34 6.87 -19.04
N PRO A 313 -4.59 7.97 -19.13
CA PRO A 313 -4.44 8.70 -20.38
C PRO A 313 -3.65 7.81 -21.35
N THR A 314 -4.17 7.64 -22.57
CA THR A 314 -3.43 6.99 -23.66
C THR A 314 -2.17 7.81 -23.93
N LYS A 315 -1.00 7.19 -23.86
CA LYS A 315 0.25 7.86 -24.24
C LYS A 315 0.20 8.19 -25.74
N PRO A 316 0.65 9.38 -26.16
CA PRO A 316 0.78 9.70 -27.58
C PRO A 316 1.69 8.70 -28.30
N LYS A 317 1.45 8.48 -29.60
CA LYS A 317 2.31 7.64 -30.44
C LYS A 317 3.74 8.20 -30.47
N ALA A 318 4.74 7.35 -30.66
CA ALA A 318 6.12 7.82 -30.80
C ALA A 318 6.25 8.82 -31.96
N GLY A 319 6.89 9.96 -31.72
CA GLY A 319 7.01 11.06 -32.68
C GLY A 319 5.83 12.04 -32.73
N PHE A 320 4.74 11.76 -32.00
CA PHE A 320 3.59 12.64 -31.86
C PHE A 320 3.39 13.07 -30.40
N GLY A 321 2.74 14.20 -30.20
CA GLY A 321 2.36 14.71 -28.89
C GLY A 321 1.00 15.40 -28.89
N GLU A 322 0.62 15.94 -27.73
CA GLU A 322 -0.62 16.69 -27.55
C GLU A 322 -0.34 18.08 -27.01
N LEU A 323 -1.08 19.07 -27.54
CA LEU A 323 -1.05 20.45 -27.05
C LEU A 323 -2.41 20.82 -26.47
N THR A 324 -2.44 21.22 -25.20
CA THR A 324 -3.65 21.80 -24.61
C THR A 324 -3.58 23.32 -24.67
N VAL A 325 -4.43 23.93 -25.48
CA VAL A 325 -4.54 25.38 -25.63
C VAL A 325 -5.62 25.91 -24.70
N ILE A 326 -5.26 26.87 -23.85
CA ILE A 326 -6.13 27.47 -22.85
C ILE A 326 -6.21 28.96 -23.12
N ASN A 327 -7.40 29.44 -23.44
CA ASN A 327 -7.66 30.86 -23.54
C ASN A 327 -8.03 31.40 -22.15
N ASN A 328 -7.06 31.92 -21.40
CA ASN A 328 -7.26 32.62 -20.13
C ASN A 328 -7.44 34.13 -20.32
N SER A 329 -8.18 34.55 -21.35
CA SER A 329 -8.45 35.95 -21.65
C SER A 329 -9.95 36.19 -21.89
N PRO A 330 -10.43 37.44 -21.73
CA PRO A 330 -11.79 37.81 -22.09
C PRO A 330 -12.02 37.88 -23.60
N CYS A 331 -10.98 37.70 -24.42
CA CYS A 331 -11.04 37.75 -25.88
C CYS A 331 -11.55 36.43 -26.47
N THR A 332 -12.25 36.50 -27.59
CA THR A 332 -12.36 35.35 -28.50
C THR A 332 -11.13 35.32 -29.39
N VAL A 333 -10.40 34.21 -29.38
CA VAL A 333 -9.10 34.10 -30.03
C VAL A 333 -9.18 33.09 -31.16
N ASN A 334 -8.87 33.54 -32.37
CA ASN A 334 -8.84 32.70 -33.55
C ASN A 334 -7.39 32.51 -33.98
N PHE A 335 -6.98 31.24 -34.09
CA PHE A 335 -5.71 30.83 -34.66
C PHE A 335 -5.92 30.61 -36.15
N THR A 336 -5.09 31.26 -36.97
CA THR A 336 -5.04 31.10 -38.42
C THR A 336 -3.62 30.70 -38.84
N GLY A 337 -3.49 29.85 -39.85
CA GLY A 337 -2.23 29.25 -40.27
C GLY A 337 -2.48 27.84 -40.79
N GLU A 338 -1.83 26.83 -40.20
CA GLU A 338 -2.02 25.42 -40.57
C GLU A 338 -3.32 24.80 -40.05
N ASP A 339 -3.76 25.16 -38.83
CA ASP A 339 -4.95 24.62 -38.18
C ASP A 339 -5.83 25.76 -37.68
N ASN A 340 -7.04 25.90 -38.25
CA ASN A 340 -7.97 26.94 -37.83
C ASN A 340 -8.65 26.56 -36.51
N ILE A 341 -8.33 27.28 -35.44
CA ILE A 341 -8.85 27.02 -34.10
C ILE A 341 -9.50 28.30 -33.55
N GLY A 342 -10.81 28.26 -33.33
CA GLY A 342 -11.52 29.31 -32.60
C GLY A 342 -11.73 28.92 -31.14
N LEU A 343 -11.26 29.77 -30.22
CA LEU A 343 -11.48 29.62 -28.77
C LEU A 343 -12.22 30.84 -28.24
N LYS A 344 -13.40 30.61 -27.66
CA LYS A 344 -14.12 31.67 -26.93
C LYS A 344 -13.35 32.05 -25.65
N ALA A 345 -13.71 33.19 -25.07
CA ALA A 345 -13.17 33.65 -23.79
C ALA A 345 -13.23 32.53 -22.73
N PHE A 346 -12.12 32.29 -22.03
CA PHE A 346 -12.05 31.32 -20.92
C PHE A 346 -12.32 29.86 -21.32
N GLN A 347 -12.11 29.50 -22.60
CA GLN A 347 -12.28 28.14 -23.13
C GLN A 347 -10.95 27.40 -23.32
N THR A 348 -11.00 26.07 -23.34
CA THR A 348 -9.86 25.19 -23.61
C THR A 348 -10.14 24.28 -24.81
N LYS A 349 -9.08 23.90 -25.53
CA LYS A 349 -9.12 22.86 -26.57
C LYS A 349 -7.82 22.08 -26.55
N THR A 350 -7.91 20.75 -26.62
CA THR A 350 -6.74 19.87 -26.75
C THR A 350 -6.61 19.42 -28.18
N LEU A 351 -5.44 19.67 -28.77
CA LEU A 351 -5.02 19.16 -30.07
C LEU A 351 -4.24 17.87 -29.85
N LYS A 352 -4.62 16.82 -30.56
CA LYS A 352 -4.01 15.49 -30.47
C LYS A 352 -3.22 15.19 -31.73
N ASP A 353 -2.31 14.23 -31.63
CA ASP A 353 -1.52 13.71 -32.75
C ASP A 353 -0.73 14.79 -33.49
N LEU A 354 -0.18 15.75 -32.75
CA LEU A 354 0.69 16.78 -33.31
C LEU A 354 2.10 16.21 -33.50
N PRO A 355 2.70 16.28 -34.71
CA PRO A 355 4.08 15.87 -34.94
C PRO A 355 5.03 16.70 -34.08
N MET A 356 5.94 16.00 -33.39
CA MET A 356 6.96 16.63 -32.56
C MET A 356 8.08 17.23 -33.40
N MET A 357 8.79 18.22 -32.85
CA MET A 357 9.94 18.90 -33.48
C MET A 357 9.66 19.63 -34.81
N GLN A 358 8.42 19.63 -35.27
CA GLN A 358 7.99 20.43 -36.42
C GLN A 358 7.69 21.86 -35.98
N GLU A 359 8.25 22.83 -36.69
CA GLU A 359 8.01 24.26 -36.45
C GLU A 359 6.72 24.69 -37.12
N ARG A 360 5.89 25.43 -36.39
CA ARG A 360 4.58 25.90 -36.83
C ARG A 360 4.46 27.39 -36.57
N LEU A 361 3.91 28.12 -37.53
CA LEU A 361 3.58 29.53 -37.37
C LEU A 361 2.07 29.69 -37.18
N TRP A 362 1.68 30.25 -36.04
CA TRP A 362 0.29 30.61 -35.77
C TRP A 362 0.11 32.11 -35.65
N HIS A 363 -0.85 32.61 -36.41
CA HIS A 363 -1.34 33.98 -36.32
C HIS A 363 -2.56 33.98 -35.39
N ILE A 364 -2.42 34.64 -34.24
CA ILE A 364 -3.40 34.62 -33.16
C ILE A 364 -4.14 35.96 -33.17
N ALA A 365 -5.37 35.95 -33.67
CA ALA A 365 -6.20 37.16 -33.80
C ALA A 365 -7.21 37.27 -32.64
N PRO A 366 -7.10 38.31 -31.78
CA PRO A 366 -8.13 38.61 -30.79
C PRO A 366 -9.37 39.24 -31.43
N SER A 367 -10.54 38.95 -30.87
CA SER A 367 -11.81 39.58 -31.20
C SER A 367 -12.67 39.76 -29.95
N GLY A 368 -13.49 40.81 -29.90
CA GLY A 368 -14.42 41.06 -28.79
C GLY A 368 -13.77 41.47 -27.47
N CYS A 369 -12.57 42.07 -27.50
CA CYS A 369 -11.87 42.57 -26.31
C CYS A 369 -10.95 43.77 -26.62
N SER A 370 -10.24 44.28 -25.62
CA SER A 370 -9.34 45.44 -25.73
C SER A 370 -8.00 45.17 -26.44
N ALA A 371 -7.68 43.92 -26.78
CA ALA A 371 -6.52 43.60 -27.61
C ALA A 371 -6.83 43.81 -29.09
N GLN A 372 -6.01 44.63 -29.76
CA GLN A 372 -6.16 44.95 -31.18
C GLN A 372 -5.09 44.33 -32.08
N LYS A 373 -3.95 43.92 -31.52
CA LYS A 373 -2.83 43.38 -32.31
C LYS A 373 -2.92 41.85 -32.42
N THR A 374 -2.74 41.35 -33.64
CA THR A 374 -2.47 39.93 -33.91
C THR A 374 -1.09 39.57 -33.36
N VAL A 375 -0.97 38.37 -32.80
CA VAL A 375 0.29 37.85 -32.27
C VAL A 375 0.74 36.67 -33.10
N ASP A 376 1.95 36.78 -33.67
CA ASP A 376 2.56 35.71 -34.43
C ASP A 376 3.44 34.87 -33.50
N LYS A 377 3.13 33.58 -33.40
CA LYS A 377 3.85 32.65 -32.53
C LYS A 377 4.43 31.52 -33.36
N HIS A 378 5.77 31.48 -33.40
CA HIS A 378 6.51 30.27 -33.77
C HIS A 378 6.43 29.30 -32.61
N PHE A 379 5.90 28.11 -32.87
CA PHE A 379 5.70 27.06 -31.90
C PHE A 379 6.27 25.75 -32.43
N ARG A 380 7.03 25.07 -31.58
CA ARG A 380 7.55 23.73 -31.81
C ARG A 380 7.24 22.89 -30.58
N LEU A 381 6.63 21.75 -30.79
CA LEU A 381 6.32 20.80 -29.72
C LEU A 381 7.61 20.02 -29.37
N GLU A 382 8.23 20.34 -28.23
CA GLU A 382 9.50 19.75 -27.78
C GLU A 382 9.27 18.49 -26.94
N THR A 383 8.17 18.46 -26.19
CA THR A 383 7.78 17.34 -25.34
C THR A 383 6.43 16.75 -25.76
N GLN A 384 6.17 15.49 -25.40
CA GLN A 384 4.94 14.79 -25.80
C GLN A 384 3.65 15.46 -25.30
N LEU A 385 3.72 16.26 -24.24
CA LEU A 385 2.58 16.90 -23.61
C LEU A 385 2.97 18.33 -23.25
N GLU A 386 2.35 19.32 -23.89
CA GLU A 386 2.55 20.72 -23.58
C GLU A 386 1.22 21.43 -23.37
N THR A 387 1.26 22.51 -22.60
CA THR A 387 0.14 23.40 -22.39
C THR A 387 0.50 24.79 -22.87
N MET A 388 -0.27 25.31 -23.82
CA MET A 388 -0.20 26.69 -24.29
C MET A 388 -1.31 27.50 -23.63
N MET A 389 -0.94 28.60 -23.02
CA MET A 389 -1.87 29.52 -22.37
C MET A 389 -1.81 30.89 -23.01
N ILE A 390 -2.97 31.44 -23.31
CA ILE A 390 -3.13 32.79 -23.82
C ILE A 390 -3.75 33.63 -22.72
N THR A 391 -3.16 34.76 -22.42
CA THR A 391 -3.72 35.73 -21.46
C THR A 391 -3.61 37.12 -22.03
N LEU A 392 -4.49 38.03 -21.58
CA LEU A 392 -4.42 39.44 -21.92
C LEU A 392 -3.62 40.20 -20.86
N GLY A 393 -2.62 40.98 -21.27
CA GLY A 393 -1.88 41.90 -20.41
C GLY A 393 -1.61 43.21 -21.14
N ASP A 394 -1.91 44.35 -20.52
CA ASP A 394 -1.61 45.70 -21.03
C ASP A 394 -2.04 45.90 -22.51
N LYS A 395 -3.26 45.43 -22.84
CA LYS A 395 -3.87 45.45 -24.19
C LYS A 395 -3.16 44.59 -25.25
N THR A 396 -2.27 43.70 -24.85
CA THR A 396 -1.58 42.74 -25.73
C THR A 396 -1.83 41.29 -25.28
N LEU A 397 -1.92 40.36 -26.23
CA LEU A 397 -2.02 38.94 -25.91
C LEU A 397 -0.63 38.37 -25.60
N GLY A 398 -0.46 37.80 -24.42
CA GLY A 398 0.70 37.02 -24.04
C GLY A 398 0.45 35.52 -24.26
N VAL A 399 1.39 34.83 -24.91
CA VAL A 399 1.31 33.40 -25.20
C VAL A 399 2.45 32.67 -24.50
N PHE A 400 2.09 31.76 -23.59
CA PHE A 400 3.02 31.02 -22.75
C PHE A 400 2.88 29.53 -23.01
N VAL A 401 4.02 28.85 -23.17
CA VAL A 401 4.05 27.40 -23.38
C VAL A 401 4.87 26.78 -22.26
N ARG A 402 4.34 25.72 -21.66
CA ARG A 402 5.03 24.94 -20.63
C ARG A 402 4.80 23.45 -20.82
N ASN A 403 5.81 22.68 -20.45
CA ASN A 403 5.76 21.23 -20.43
C ASN A 403 4.71 20.78 -19.41
N ASP A 404 3.92 19.80 -19.82
CA ASP A 404 2.92 19.16 -18.98
C ASP A 404 3.31 17.69 -18.76
N SER A 405 2.71 17.09 -17.74
CA SER A 405 2.77 15.65 -17.50
C SER A 405 1.36 15.18 -17.23
N ARG A 406 1.03 13.90 -17.43
CA ARG A 406 -0.28 13.36 -17.02
C ARG A 406 -0.07 12.12 -16.19
N VAL A 407 0.31 12.32 -14.93
CA VAL A 407 0.67 11.25 -13.99
C VAL A 407 -0.26 11.29 -12.78
N LYS A 408 -0.88 10.15 -12.46
CA LYS A 408 -1.59 9.96 -11.19
C LYS A 408 -0.56 9.75 -10.08
N LEU A 409 -0.68 10.48 -8.98
CA LEU A 409 0.23 10.34 -7.84
C LEU A 409 0.05 8.97 -7.17
N LYS A 410 1.15 8.37 -6.68
CA LYS A 410 1.13 7.05 -6.04
C LYS A 410 0.26 7.00 -4.77
N ASN A 411 0.10 8.13 -4.09
CA ASN A 411 -0.74 8.26 -2.89
C ASN A 411 -2.23 8.51 -3.21
N GLY A 412 -2.59 8.61 -4.50
CA GLY A 412 -3.95 8.82 -4.97
C GLY A 412 -4.45 10.27 -4.86
N ASN A 413 -3.71 11.19 -4.24
CA ASN A 413 -4.16 12.58 -4.12
C ASN A 413 -4.24 13.28 -5.49
N PRO A 414 -5.14 14.27 -5.65
CA PRO A 414 -5.09 15.15 -6.79
C PRO A 414 -3.82 15.99 -6.78
N ARG A 415 -3.41 16.40 -7.97
CA ARG A 415 -2.34 17.38 -8.14
C ARG A 415 -2.87 18.61 -8.84
N LEU A 416 -2.34 19.76 -8.44
CA LEU A 416 -2.78 21.05 -8.92
C LEU A 416 -1.59 21.85 -9.40
N ARG A 417 -1.78 22.58 -10.49
CA ARG A 417 -0.87 23.61 -10.98
C ARG A 417 -1.65 24.91 -11.11
N LEU A 418 -1.07 26.00 -10.64
CA LEU A 418 -1.66 27.32 -10.74
C LEU A 418 -1.02 28.08 -11.91
N PHE A 419 -1.87 28.63 -12.75
CA PHE A 419 -1.52 29.69 -13.67
C PHE A 419 -2.20 30.97 -13.21
N TYR A 420 -1.42 32.03 -13.06
CA TYR A 420 -1.94 33.28 -12.54
C TYR A 420 -1.50 34.44 -13.42
N ARG A 421 -2.43 35.35 -13.68
CA ARG A 421 -2.15 36.73 -14.09
C ARG A 421 -2.64 37.66 -12.99
N THR A 422 -1.73 38.42 -12.41
CA THR A 422 -1.97 39.40 -11.34
C THR A 422 -1.39 40.74 -11.76
N GLU A 423 -1.94 41.86 -11.30
CA GLU A 423 -1.31 43.17 -11.52
C GLU A 423 -0.15 43.42 -10.56
N ASN A 424 -0.23 42.87 -9.35
CA ASN A 424 0.83 42.95 -8.36
C ASN A 424 1.77 41.76 -8.49
N ALA A 425 3.07 42.05 -8.62
CA ALA A 425 4.15 41.06 -8.69
C ALA A 425 4.31 40.24 -7.39
N ASN A 426 3.90 40.82 -6.24
CA ASN A 426 4.02 40.23 -4.90
C ASN A 426 2.65 39.83 -4.35
N ALA A 427 1.85 39.15 -5.16
CA ALA A 427 0.56 38.62 -4.74
C ALA A 427 0.70 37.22 -4.10
N SER A 428 -0.30 36.82 -3.33
CA SER A 428 -0.40 35.44 -2.87
C SER A 428 -1.82 34.90 -3.02
N PHE A 429 -1.91 33.61 -3.34
CA PHE A 429 -3.16 32.89 -3.49
C PHE A 429 -3.30 31.93 -2.32
N ILE A 430 -4.41 32.03 -1.59
CA ILE A 430 -4.72 31.14 -0.49
C ILE A 430 -5.84 30.21 -0.92
N PHE A 431 -5.56 28.91 -0.93
CA PHE A 431 -6.55 27.87 -1.12
C PHE A 431 -7.05 27.44 0.26
N ARG A 432 -8.31 27.71 0.59
CA ARG A 432 -8.96 27.30 1.85
C ARG A 432 -9.95 26.17 1.59
N GLY A 433 -9.81 25.07 2.32
CA GLY A 433 -10.68 23.89 2.22
C GLY A 433 -10.27 22.85 3.24
N SER A 434 -10.16 21.59 2.82
CA SER A 434 -9.62 20.49 3.66
C SER A 434 -8.16 20.70 4.09
N SER A 435 -7.42 21.56 3.38
CA SER A 435 -6.12 22.08 3.78
C SER A 435 -6.05 23.57 3.43
N SER A 436 -5.29 24.36 4.20
CA SER A 436 -4.93 25.72 3.78
C SER A 436 -3.55 25.67 3.14
N VAL A 437 -3.44 26.09 1.88
CA VAL A 437 -2.17 26.19 1.15
C VAL A 437 -2.05 27.60 0.59
N THR A 438 -0.92 28.26 0.86
CA THR A 438 -0.62 29.59 0.33
C THR A 438 0.45 29.46 -0.73
N VAL A 439 0.21 30.07 -1.89
CA VAL A 439 1.14 30.09 -3.02
C VAL A 439 1.48 31.56 -3.30
N SER A 440 2.74 31.92 -3.12
CA SER A 440 3.26 33.26 -3.45
C SER A 440 3.65 33.35 -4.93
N THR A 441 3.42 34.51 -5.53
CA THR A 441 3.95 34.83 -6.86
C THR A 441 5.42 35.25 -6.71
N ASN A 442 6.33 34.63 -7.46
CA ASN A 442 7.77 34.92 -7.40
C ASN A 442 8.08 36.23 -8.16
N ASP A 443 7.68 37.38 -7.62
CA ASP A 443 7.90 38.74 -8.17
C ASP A 443 7.54 38.88 -9.66
N SER A 444 6.51 38.15 -10.09
CA SER A 444 6.04 38.12 -11.47
C SER A 444 4.54 38.36 -11.50
N THR A 445 4.09 39.22 -12.40
CA THR A 445 2.67 39.47 -12.67
C THR A 445 2.02 38.32 -13.42
N LEU A 446 2.83 37.43 -13.99
CA LEU A 446 2.37 36.30 -14.79
C LEU A 446 3.30 35.12 -14.59
N GLY A 447 2.73 33.98 -14.23
CA GLY A 447 3.53 32.79 -13.96
C GLY A 447 2.71 31.51 -13.98
N MET A 448 3.44 30.41 -14.13
CA MET A 448 2.92 29.06 -13.98
C MET A 448 3.79 28.35 -12.96
N THR A 449 3.15 27.76 -11.97
CA THR A 449 3.84 27.01 -10.93
C THR A 449 4.20 25.60 -11.39
N GLU A 450 4.99 24.89 -10.60
CA GLU A 450 5.04 23.43 -10.72
C GLU A 450 3.77 22.77 -10.15
N TYR A 451 3.55 21.50 -10.51
CA TYR A 451 2.49 20.72 -9.89
C TYR A 451 2.82 20.43 -8.43
N TRP A 452 1.86 20.64 -7.55
CA TRP A 452 1.93 20.16 -6.17
C TRP A 452 0.77 19.23 -5.85
N ASP A 453 0.97 18.41 -4.82
CA ASP A 453 -0.03 17.52 -4.26
C ASP A 453 -1.01 18.29 -3.39
N MET A 454 -2.30 18.03 -3.55
CA MET A 454 -3.35 18.58 -2.71
C MET A 454 -4.27 17.49 -2.20
N ARG A 455 -4.84 17.66 -0.99
CA ARG A 455 -5.88 16.73 -0.52
C ARG A 455 -7.12 16.89 -1.41
N PRO A 456 -7.88 15.81 -1.69
CA PRO A 456 -9.16 15.94 -2.36
C PRO A 456 -10.16 16.66 -1.45
N GLY A 457 -11.00 17.49 -2.05
CA GLY A 457 -11.93 18.36 -1.34
C GLY A 457 -12.36 19.54 -2.20
N THR A 458 -13.27 20.34 -1.66
CA THR A 458 -13.64 21.63 -2.26
C THR A 458 -12.76 22.71 -1.64
N TYR A 459 -12.12 23.50 -2.50
CA TYR A 459 -11.24 24.59 -2.12
C TYR A 459 -11.78 25.91 -2.65
N GLU A 460 -11.94 26.88 -1.76
CA GLU A 460 -12.19 28.27 -2.09
C GLU A 460 -10.86 29.00 -2.22
N ILE A 461 -10.73 29.79 -3.27
CA ILE A 461 -9.47 30.42 -3.63
C ILE A 461 -9.58 31.91 -3.37
N TYR A 462 -8.71 32.41 -2.50
CA TYR A 462 -8.65 33.79 -2.07
C TYR A 462 -7.41 34.46 -2.66
N PHE A 463 -7.55 35.71 -3.05
CA PHE A 463 -6.46 36.55 -3.50
C PHE A 463 -6.04 37.48 -2.38
N GLN A 464 -4.78 37.42 -1.98
CA GLN A 464 -4.19 38.27 -0.96
C GLN A 464 -3.26 39.28 -1.65
N SER A 465 -3.65 40.55 -1.56
CA SER A 465 -2.87 41.71 -1.96
C SER A 465 -2.96 42.78 -0.88
N ASN A 466 -2.16 43.86 -0.98
CA ASN A 466 -2.11 44.91 0.05
C ASN A 466 -3.47 45.57 0.30
N ASP A 467 -4.40 45.51 -0.67
CA ASP A 467 -5.79 45.90 -0.48
C ASP A 467 -6.59 44.81 0.27
N SER A 468 -7.04 45.16 1.48
CA SER A 468 -7.80 44.29 2.39
C SER A 468 -9.20 43.89 1.89
N SER A 469 -9.65 44.44 0.76
CA SER A 469 -10.99 44.20 0.18
C SER A 469 -11.14 42.82 -0.47
N PHE A 470 -10.09 42.31 -1.14
CA PHE A 470 -10.10 41.01 -1.83
C PHE A 470 -9.98 39.80 -0.90
N MET A 471 -9.67 40.02 0.39
CA MET A 471 -9.65 38.95 1.40
C MET A 471 -11.06 38.47 1.83
N ARG A 472 -12.13 39.21 1.49
CA ARG A 472 -13.49 38.91 1.97
C ARG A 472 -14.36 38.08 1.02
N LYS A 473 -14.01 37.98 -0.27
CA LYS A 473 -14.77 37.19 -1.26
C LYS A 473 -13.84 36.24 -2.00
N PRO A 474 -14.18 34.94 -2.12
CA PRO A 474 -13.39 34.01 -2.91
C PRO A 474 -13.47 34.37 -4.40
N VAL A 475 -12.34 34.26 -5.10
CA VAL A 475 -12.24 34.41 -6.57
C VAL A 475 -13.06 33.31 -7.27
N GLY A 476 -13.12 32.14 -6.66
CA GLY A 476 -13.92 31.01 -7.10
C GLY A 476 -13.68 29.78 -6.22
N SER A 477 -14.38 28.70 -6.54
CA SER A 477 -14.21 27.40 -5.88
C SER A 477 -13.79 26.33 -6.87
N SER A 478 -12.97 25.39 -6.42
CA SER A 478 -12.49 24.25 -7.18
C SER A 478 -12.70 22.96 -6.40
N LYS A 479 -13.41 22.00 -7.01
CA LYS A 479 -13.60 20.65 -6.43
C LYS A 479 -12.54 19.70 -6.99
N LEU A 480 -11.58 19.33 -6.15
CA LEU A 480 -10.49 18.43 -6.50
C LEU A 480 -10.86 16.99 -6.10
N ARG A 481 -10.95 16.10 -7.07
CA ARG A 481 -11.30 14.68 -6.86
C ARG A 481 -10.07 13.78 -6.91
N ASN A 482 -10.18 12.60 -6.30
CA ASN A 482 -9.07 11.66 -6.13
C ASN A 482 -8.43 11.26 -7.47
N GLY A 483 -7.10 11.30 -7.56
CA GLY A 483 -6.34 10.92 -8.75
C GLY A 483 -6.44 11.88 -9.95
N GLY A 484 -7.16 13.01 -9.82
CA GLY A 484 -7.27 14.02 -10.87
C GLY A 484 -6.04 14.93 -10.95
N SER A 485 -5.76 15.44 -12.15
CA SER A 485 -4.77 16.50 -12.37
C SER A 485 -5.51 17.74 -12.85
N TYR A 486 -5.24 18.87 -12.23
CA TYR A 486 -5.96 20.10 -12.47
C TYR A 486 -5.00 21.26 -12.74
N ILE A 487 -5.34 22.07 -13.72
CA ILE A 487 -4.79 23.41 -13.91
C ILE A 487 -5.85 24.40 -13.45
N VAL A 488 -5.49 25.27 -12.52
CA VAL A 488 -6.32 26.41 -12.15
C VAL A 488 -5.74 27.64 -12.83
N ALA A 489 -6.50 28.25 -13.72
CA ALA A 489 -6.13 29.49 -14.38
C ALA A 489 -6.91 30.64 -13.73
N ILE A 490 -6.19 31.64 -13.23
CA ILE A 490 -6.75 32.85 -12.64
C ILE A 490 -6.43 34.03 -13.55
N TYR A 491 -7.47 34.76 -13.92
CA TYR A 491 -7.38 36.02 -14.65
C TYR A 491 -7.90 37.14 -13.76
N GLN A 492 -7.06 38.14 -13.52
CA GLN A 492 -7.41 39.34 -12.77
C GLN A 492 -7.09 40.59 -13.58
N ASN A 493 -8.04 41.51 -13.62
CA ASN A 493 -7.91 42.83 -14.20
C ASN A 493 -8.60 43.84 -13.28
N SER A 494 -7.82 44.69 -12.62
CA SER A 494 -8.34 45.69 -11.67
C SER A 494 -9.00 46.86 -12.38
N SER A 495 -8.58 47.17 -13.62
CA SER A 495 -9.17 48.26 -14.42
C SER A 495 -10.65 48.02 -14.71
N GLU A 496 -11.06 46.75 -14.84
CA GLU A 496 -12.46 46.34 -15.07
C GLU A 496 -13.10 45.70 -13.83
N ASN A 497 -12.37 45.63 -12.70
CA ASN A 497 -12.74 44.89 -11.49
C ASN A 497 -13.20 43.44 -11.79
N THR A 498 -12.59 42.80 -12.78
CA THR A 498 -12.93 41.43 -13.18
C THR A 498 -11.90 40.46 -12.61
N SER A 499 -12.39 39.49 -11.84
CA SER A 499 -11.61 38.32 -11.45
C SER A 499 -12.37 37.07 -11.90
N ARG A 500 -11.68 36.17 -12.59
CA ARG A 500 -12.25 34.91 -13.04
C ARG A 500 -11.30 33.76 -12.78
N LEU A 501 -11.91 32.63 -12.48
CA LEU A 501 -11.23 31.39 -12.18
C LEU A 501 -11.76 30.30 -13.11
N ILE A 502 -10.84 29.58 -13.75
CA ILE A 502 -11.16 28.41 -14.56
C ILE A 502 -10.41 27.22 -13.98
N VAL A 503 -11.14 26.12 -13.79
CA VAL A 503 -10.55 24.84 -13.38
C VAL A 503 -10.58 23.90 -14.58
N ILE A 504 -9.40 23.45 -14.99
CA ILE A 504 -9.20 22.65 -16.19
C ILE A 504 -8.66 21.29 -15.78
N PRO A 505 -9.46 20.21 -15.85
CA PRO A 505 -8.97 18.87 -15.56
C PRO A 505 -8.07 18.39 -16.71
N THR A 506 -6.75 18.34 -16.49
CA THR A 506 -5.80 17.76 -17.45
C THR A 506 -5.75 16.24 -17.39
N LEU A 507 -6.16 15.66 -16.26
CA LEU A 507 -6.35 14.22 -16.11
C LEU A 507 -7.62 13.95 -15.31
N ARG A 508 -8.44 13.03 -15.79
CA ARG A 508 -9.65 12.60 -15.10
C ARG A 508 -9.31 11.94 -13.75
N TRP A 509 -10.16 12.22 -12.77
CA TRP A 509 -10.13 11.56 -11.46
C TRP A 509 -10.42 10.06 -11.59
N ASN A 510 -10.17 9.30 -10.53
CA ASN A 510 -10.45 7.87 -10.49
C ASN A 510 -11.96 7.62 -10.56
N SER A 511 -12.42 6.81 -11.52
CA SER A 511 -13.86 6.50 -11.65
C SER A 511 -14.25 5.19 -10.97
N VAL A 512 -13.33 4.23 -10.90
CA VAL A 512 -13.56 2.92 -10.28
C VAL A 512 -13.58 3.05 -8.76
N HIS A 513 -14.70 2.70 -8.14
CA HIS A 513 -14.90 2.80 -6.69
C HIS A 513 -14.14 1.70 -5.92
N ILE A 514 -13.55 2.03 -4.77
CA ILE A 514 -12.69 1.12 -3.99
C ILE A 514 -13.40 -0.17 -3.53
N LEU A 515 -14.73 -0.12 -3.36
CA LEU A 515 -15.55 -1.30 -3.00
C LEU A 515 -15.55 -2.40 -4.06
N PHE A 516 -15.13 -2.12 -5.30
CA PHE A 516 -14.90 -3.18 -6.30
C PHE A 516 -13.77 -4.14 -5.91
N GLN A 517 -12.98 -3.83 -4.87
CA GLN A 517 -12.05 -4.79 -4.28
C GLN A 517 -12.74 -5.80 -3.34
N LEU A 518 -13.99 -5.59 -2.91
CA LEU A 518 -14.66 -6.51 -1.98
C LEU A 518 -14.72 -7.98 -2.46
N PRO A 519 -15.06 -8.28 -3.73
CA PRO A 519 -15.11 -9.66 -4.21
C PRO A 519 -13.76 -10.37 -4.13
N GLN A 520 -12.67 -9.72 -4.52
CA GLN A 520 -11.32 -10.29 -4.40
C GLN A 520 -10.92 -10.49 -2.93
N PHE A 521 -11.28 -9.57 -2.02
CA PHE A 521 -11.06 -9.74 -0.57
C PHE A 521 -11.86 -10.91 0.01
N LEU A 522 -13.09 -11.12 -0.43
CA LEU A 522 -13.93 -12.25 -0.01
C LEU A 522 -13.33 -13.59 -0.48
N ALA A 523 -12.89 -13.67 -1.73
CA ALA A 523 -12.29 -14.89 -2.27
C ALA A 523 -10.95 -15.22 -1.62
N ILE A 524 -10.07 -14.25 -1.40
CA ILE A 524 -8.78 -14.50 -0.73
C ILE A 524 -8.97 -14.89 0.74
N ALA A 525 -9.94 -14.28 1.45
CA ALA A 525 -10.25 -14.68 2.82
C ALA A 525 -10.84 -16.08 2.89
N SER A 526 -11.70 -16.46 1.93
CA SER A 526 -12.23 -17.82 1.81
C SER A 526 -11.14 -18.83 1.47
N ALA A 527 -10.24 -18.48 0.55
CA ALA A 527 -9.06 -19.26 0.23
C ALA A 527 -8.18 -19.51 1.45
N GLU A 528 -8.02 -18.51 2.33
CA GLU A 528 -7.24 -18.65 3.54
C GLU A 528 -7.87 -19.60 4.56
N VAL A 529 -9.19 -19.53 4.76
CA VAL A 529 -9.92 -20.48 5.62
C VAL A 529 -9.75 -21.91 5.11
N MET A 530 -9.86 -22.11 3.79
CA MET A 530 -9.78 -23.45 3.19
C MET A 530 -8.35 -23.98 3.06
N PHE A 531 -7.37 -23.12 2.76
CA PHE A 531 -5.98 -23.51 2.52
C PHE A 531 -5.16 -23.52 3.82
N ALA A 532 -5.08 -22.37 4.49
CA ALA A 532 -4.17 -22.20 5.63
C ALA A 532 -4.72 -22.84 6.91
N ILE A 533 -5.96 -22.56 7.28
CA ILE A 533 -6.55 -23.09 8.54
C ILE A 533 -6.72 -24.61 8.45
N THR A 534 -7.25 -25.10 7.33
CA THR A 534 -7.34 -26.56 7.11
C THR A 534 -5.96 -27.19 6.97
N GLY A 535 -5.00 -26.50 6.33
CA GLY A 535 -3.62 -26.96 6.22
C GLY A 535 -2.96 -27.18 7.59
N VAL A 536 -3.10 -26.23 8.51
CA VAL A 536 -2.59 -26.38 9.89
C VAL A 536 -3.29 -27.54 10.62
N THR A 537 -4.58 -27.73 10.40
CA THR A 537 -5.32 -28.84 11.01
C THR A 537 -4.86 -30.20 10.45
N PHE A 538 -4.62 -30.26 9.14
CA PHE A 538 -4.08 -31.44 8.45
C PHE A 538 -2.67 -31.76 8.92
N SER A 539 -1.80 -30.76 8.99
CA SER A 539 -0.42 -30.94 9.45
C SER A 539 -0.37 -31.43 10.90
N TYR A 540 -1.27 -30.95 11.76
CA TYR A 540 -1.38 -31.45 13.14
C TYR A 540 -1.90 -32.90 13.24
N ALA A 541 -2.81 -33.29 12.34
CA ALA A 541 -3.40 -34.64 12.33
C ALA A 541 -2.42 -35.70 11.80
N GLU A 542 -1.63 -35.35 10.77
CA GLU A 542 -0.71 -36.27 10.10
C GLU A 542 0.71 -36.26 10.68
N ALA A 543 1.08 -35.26 11.49
CA ALA A 543 2.39 -35.20 12.12
C ALA A 543 2.56 -36.28 13.21
N PRO A 544 3.71 -36.99 13.25
CA PRO A 544 4.05 -37.91 14.33
C PRO A 544 3.98 -37.23 15.70
N LEU A 545 3.56 -37.97 16.74
CA LEU A 545 3.40 -37.43 18.11
C LEU A 545 4.69 -36.78 18.63
N SER A 546 5.83 -37.37 18.32
CA SER A 546 7.18 -36.89 18.63
C SER A 546 7.59 -35.64 17.84
N MET A 547 6.96 -35.35 16.69
CA MET A 547 7.39 -34.31 15.75
C MET A 547 6.33 -33.22 15.51
N LYS A 548 5.25 -33.18 16.30
CA LYS A 548 4.22 -32.14 16.18
C LYS A 548 4.77 -30.72 16.31
N ALA A 549 5.81 -30.53 17.12
CA ALA A 549 6.50 -29.25 17.28
C ALA A 549 7.33 -28.84 16.04
N VAL A 550 7.78 -29.78 15.21
CA VAL A 550 8.57 -29.51 13.98
C VAL A 550 7.70 -29.04 12.83
N VAL A 551 6.43 -29.47 12.83
CA VAL A 551 5.45 -29.20 11.77
C VAL A 551 4.68 -27.88 11.99
N HIS A 552 4.66 -27.41 13.24
CA HIS A 552 4.02 -26.15 13.67
C HIS A 552 4.96 -24.95 13.52
#